data_AF-K2B0M1-F1
#
_entry.id   AF-K2B0M1-F1
#
_cell.length_a   1.000
_cell.length_b   1.000
_cell.length_c   1.000
_cell.angle_alpha   90.00
_cell.angle_beta   90.00
_cell.angle_gamma   90.00
#
_symmetry.space_group_name_H-M   'P 1'
#
loop_
_entity.id
_entity.type
_entity.pdbx_description
1 polymer ?
#
loop_
_entity_poly.entity_id
_entity_poly.type
_entity_poly.pdbx_seq_one_letter_code
_entity_poly.pdbx_strand_id
1 'polypeptide(L)'
;MKNKLYTLEDDLKKRLKDPRFRRLWQESEVEYQLARKLIEKRVKQKVSQRTLAKQAKTTQAVISRIESMNANPSLSLLKRLAQALDSRLEIRLLPR
;
A
#
# COMPACT_ATOMS: atom_id res chain seq x y z
N MET A 1 -9.06 -7.28 38.39
CA MET A 1 -9.74 -6.72 37.20
C MET A 1 -8.97 -7.14 35.96
N LYS A 2 -9.60 -7.81 34.99
CA LYS A 2 -8.91 -8.18 33.73
C LYS A 2 -8.71 -6.92 32.90
N ASN A 3 -7.46 -6.51 32.64
CA ASN A 3 -7.17 -5.44 31.69
C ASN A 3 -7.71 -5.85 30.33
N LYS A 4 -8.81 -5.23 29.89
CA LYS A 4 -9.36 -5.44 28.56
C LYS A 4 -8.37 -4.80 27.58
N LEU A 5 -7.59 -5.63 26.90
CA LEU A 5 -6.61 -5.16 25.91
C LEU A 5 -7.35 -4.43 24.80
N TYR A 6 -6.96 -3.19 24.56
CA TYR A 6 -7.49 -2.38 23.47
C TYR A 6 -6.81 -2.78 22.17
N THR A 7 -7.59 -3.32 21.22
CA THR A 7 -7.06 -3.82 19.95
C THR A 7 -7.10 -2.75 18.85
N LEU A 8 -6.33 -2.96 17.78
CA LEU A 8 -6.44 -2.15 16.56
C LEU A 8 -7.87 -2.16 16.00
N GLU A 9 -8.55 -3.31 16.06
CA GLU A 9 -9.93 -3.43 15.60
C GLU A 9 -10.90 -2.59 16.45
N ASP A 10 -10.70 -2.57 17.76
CA ASP A 10 -11.49 -1.73 18.67
C ASP A 10 -11.24 -0.24 18.40
N ASP A 11 -9.99 0.15 18.15
CA ASP A 11 -9.62 1.53 17.80
C ASP A 11 -10.24 1.97 16.47
N LEU A 12 -10.09 1.13 15.45
CA LEU A 12 -10.63 1.41 14.13
C LEU A 12 -12.16 1.54 14.19
N LYS A 13 -12.85 0.62 14.89
CA LYS A 13 -14.31 0.71 15.09
C LYS A 13 -14.73 2.01 15.75
N LYS A 14 -13.96 2.52 16.71
CA LYS A 14 -14.24 3.81 17.37
C LYS A 14 -14.01 4.97 16.40
N ARG A 15 -12.87 5.01 15.71
CA ARG A 15 -12.51 6.12 14.79
C ARG A 15 -13.44 6.19 13.59
N LEU A 16 -13.90 5.06 13.06
CA LEU A 16 -14.86 4.99 11.96
C LEU A 16 -16.27 5.54 12.30
N LYS A 17 -16.53 5.88 13.57
CA LYS A 17 -17.75 6.61 13.96
C LYS A 17 -17.68 8.09 13.59
N ASP A 18 -16.48 8.67 13.51
CA ASP A 18 -16.29 10.04 13.01
C ASP A 18 -16.47 10.04 11.47
N PRO A 19 -17.46 10.78 10.93
CA PRO A 19 -17.70 10.87 9.50
C PRO A 19 -16.50 11.39 8.71
N ARG A 20 -15.72 12.33 9.26
CA ARG A 20 -14.53 12.88 8.61
C ARG A 20 -13.45 11.82 8.48
N PHE A 21 -13.20 11.08 9.55
CA PHE A 21 -12.24 9.98 9.53
C PHE A 21 -12.69 8.86 8.57
N ARG A 22 -13.96 8.45 8.63
CA ARG A 22 -14.51 7.41 7.74
C ARG A 22 -14.32 7.77 6.27
N ARG A 23 -14.61 9.02 5.90
CA ARG A 23 -14.45 9.50 4.53
C ARG A 23 -13.00 9.40 4.06
N LEU A 24 -12.05 9.95 4.83
CA LEU A 24 -10.62 9.90 4.50
C LEU A 24 -10.09 8.46 4.46
N TRP A 25 -10.58 7.60 5.36
CA TRP A 25 -10.24 6.18 5.37
C TRP A 25 -10.68 5.50 4.06
N GLN A 26 -11.92 5.72 3.64
CA GLN A 26 -12.46 5.17 2.39
C GLN A 26 -11.78 5.73 1.15
N GLU A 27 -11.48 7.04 1.13
CA GLU A 27 -10.81 7.72 0.02
C GLU A 27 -9.38 7.21 -0.19
N SER A 28 -8.69 6.74 0.85
CA SER A 28 -7.30 6.24 0.80
C SER A 28 -7.17 4.72 0.57
N GLU A 29 -8.29 4.02 0.39
CA GLU A 29 -8.33 2.57 0.24
C GLU A 29 -7.52 2.09 -0.98
N VAL A 30 -7.56 2.83 -2.09
CA VAL A 30 -6.87 2.45 -3.33
C VAL A 30 -5.34 2.51 -3.14
N GLU A 31 -4.84 3.59 -2.56
CA GLU A 31 -3.43 3.78 -2.22
C GLU A 31 -2.96 2.73 -1.22
N TYR A 32 -3.78 2.42 -0.22
CA TYR A 32 -3.51 1.35 0.75
C TYR A 32 -3.37 -0.01 0.07
N GLN A 33 -4.31 -0.39 -0.80
CA GLN A 33 -4.25 -1.68 -1.51
C GLN A 33 -3.03 -1.77 -2.41
N LEU A 34 -2.68 -0.69 -3.12
CA LEU A 34 -1.46 -0.61 -3.91
C LEU A 34 -0.21 -0.84 -3.05
N ALA A 35 -0.05 -0.07 -1.98
CA ALA A 35 1.09 -0.17 -1.07
C ALA A 35 1.21 -1.57 -0.47
N ARG A 36 0.10 -2.10 0.06
CA ARG A 36 0.04 -3.43 0.66
C ARG A 36 0.44 -4.52 -0.32
N LYS A 37 -0.08 -4.51 -1.54
CA LYS A 37 0.23 -5.52 -2.57
C LYS A 37 1.69 -5.45 -3.00
N LEU A 38 2.25 -4.25 -3.12
CA LEU A 38 3.65 -4.07 -3.47
C LEU A 38 4.57 -4.63 -2.37
N ILE A 39 4.31 -4.29 -1.11
CA ILE A 39 5.05 -4.81 0.06
C ILE A 39 4.94 -6.33 0.11
N GLU A 40 3.72 -6.86 0.02
CA GLU A 40 3.45 -8.30 0.08
C GLU A 40 4.29 -9.06 -0.97
N LYS A 41 4.24 -8.61 -2.23
CA LYS A 41 4.98 -9.26 -3.32
C LYS A 41 6.48 -9.13 -3.15
N ARG A 42 6.97 -7.94 -2.77
CA ARG A 42 8.39 -7.69 -2.52
C ARG A 42 8.94 -8.59 -1.41
N VAL A 43 8.21 -8.72 -0.30
CA VAL A 43 8.60 -9.56 0.84
C VAL A 43 8.57 -11.04 0.46
N LYS A 44 7.54 -11.49 -0.27
CA LYS A 44 7.47 -12.88 -0.78
C LYS A 44 8.66 -13.25 -1.65
N GLN A 45 9.17 -12.31 -2.45
CA GLN A 45 10.36 -12.50 -3.27
C GLN A 45 11.67 -12.20 -2.55
N LYS A 46 11.63 -11.86 -1.25
CA LYS A 46 12.81 -11.53 -0.43
C LYS A 46 13.64 -10.37 -1.02
N VAL A 47 12.98 -9.42 -1.67
CA VAL A 47 13.64 -8.27 -2.31
C VAL A 47 13.65 -7.07 -1.35
N SER A 48 14.79 -6.40 -1.20
CA SER A 48 14.86 -5.14 -0.43
C SER A 48 14.28 -3.98 -1.23
N GLN A 49 13.80 -2.91 -0.58
CA GLN A 49 13.35 -1.69 -1.29
C GLN A 49 14.46 -1.12 -2.20
N ARG A 50 15.73 -1.21 -1.78
CA ARG A 50 16.88 -0.73 -2.56
C ARG A 50 17.11 -1.57 -3.80
N THR A 51 16.95 -2.89 -3.69
CA THR A 51 17.07 -3.82 -4.82
C THR A 51 15.94 -3.59 -5.82
N LEU A 52 14.69 -3.49 -5.34
CA LEU A 52 13.53 -3.19 -6.18
C LEU A 52 13.71 -1.86 -6.92
N ALA A 53 14.18 -0.83 -6.22
CA ALA A 53 14.44 0.47 -6.83
C ALA A 53 15.43 0.38 -7.99
N LYS A 54 16.54 -0.35 -7.83
CA LYS A 54 17.53 -0.56 -8.88
C LYS A 54 16.92 -1.26 -10.10
N GLN A 55 16.21 -2.38 -9.87
CA GLN A 55 15.57 -3.16 -10.95
C GLN A 55 14.50 -2.34 -11.69
N ALA A 56 13.71 -1.55 -10.97
CA ALA A 56 12.66 -0.71 -11.53
C ALA A 56 13.19 0.63 -12.08
N LYS A 57 14.51 0.89 -12.05
CA LYS A 57 15.14 2.16 -12.48
C LYS A 57 14.54 3.39 -11.78
N THR A 58 14.45 3.32 -10.45
CA THR A 58 13.98 4.41 -9.58
C THR A 58 14.83 4.49 -8.31
N THR A 59 14.44 5.31 -7.33
CA THR A 59 15.17 5.46 -6.06
C THR A 59 14.45 4.73 -4.92
N GLN A 60 15.20 4.31 -3.90
CA GLN A 60 14.61 3.70 -2.70
C GLN A 60 13.64 4.65 -2.01
N ALA A 61 13.90 5.97 -2.03
CA ALA A 61 12.98 6.98 -1.50
C ALA A 61 11.63 7.02 -2.24
N VAL A 62 11.62 6.79 -3.57
CA VAL A 62 10.37 6.65 -4.33
C VAL A 62 9.62 5.39 -3.91
N ILE A 63 10.30 4.25 -3.80
CA ILE A 63 9.67 3.00 -3.32
C ILE A 63 9.07 3.19 -1.93
N SER A 64 9.84 3.79 -1.00
CA SER A 64 9.39 4.07 0.36
C SER A 64 8.14 4.94 0.41
N ARG A 65 8.07 6.00 -0.42
CA ARG A 65 6.88 6.85 -0.50
C ARG A 65 5.66 6.10 -1.04
N ILE A 66 5.84 5.22 -2.02
CA ILE A 66 4.73 4.38 -2.53
C ILE A 66 4.26 3.40 -1.45
N GLU A 67 5.18 2.71 -0.78
CA GLU A 67 4.85 1.75 0.29
C GLU A 67 4.24 2.42 1.54
N SER A 68 4.44 3.72 1.72
CA SER A 68 3.86 4.51 2.82
C SER A 68 2.66 5.37 2.42
N MET A 69 2.09 5.15 1.22
CA MET A 69 0.92 5.90 0.70
C MET A 69 1.16 7.41 0.52
N ASN A 70 2.43 7.85 0.50
CA ASN A 70 2.85 9.24 0.35
C ASN A 70 3.33 9.57 -1.08
N ALA A 71 2.85 8.83 -2.09
CA ALA A 71 3.15 9.06 -3.49
C ALA A 71 1.96 8.72 -4.38
N ASN A 72 1.87 9.42 -5.50
CA ASN A 72 1.00 9.08 -6.63
C ASN A 72 1.88 8.56 -7.79
N PRO A 73 2.20 7.25 -7.83
CA PRO A 73 3.08 6.69 -8.85
C PRO A 73 2.40 6.67 -10.21
N SER A 74 3.14 7.02 -11.26
CA SER A 74 2.64 6.91 -12.63
C SER A 74 2.44 5.45 -13.04
N LEU A 75 1.53 5.20 -13.99
CA LEU A 75 1.33 3.87 -14.57
C LEU A 75 2.63 3.28 -15.16
N SER A 76 3.50 4.13 -15.72
CA SER A 76 4.81 3.70 -16.23
C SER A 76 5.72 3.17 -15.11
N LEU A 77 5.73 3.82 -13.94
CA LEU A 77 6.45 3.31 -12.78
C LEU A 77 5.83 2.00 -12.27
N LEU A 78 4.52 1.91 -12.18
CA LEU A 78 3.83 0.68 -11.76
C LEU A 78 4.14 -0.51 -12.68
N LYS A 79 4.20 -0.29 -14.00
CA LYS A 79 4.61 -1.33 -14.97
C LYS A 79 6.04 -1.81 -14.72
N ARG A 80 6.99 -0.89 -14.48
CA ARG A 80 8.39 -1.24 -14.17
C ARG A 80 8.52 -1.99 -12.85
N LEU A 81 7.75 -1.59 -11.83
CA LEU A 81 7.72 -2.29 -10.55
C LEU A 81 7.16 -3.70 -10.70
N ALA A 82 6.10 -3.88 -11.47
CA ALA A 82 5.54 -5.20 -11.77
C ALA A 82 6.56 -6.09 -12.49
N GLN A 83 7.25 -5.57 -13.51
CA GLN A 83 8.32 -6.28 -14.20
C GLN A 83 9.49 -6.65 -13.27
N ALA A 84 9.95 -5.72 -12.43
CA ALA A 84 11.01 -5.96 -11.46
C ALA A 84 10.65 -7.02 -10.41
N LEU A 85 9.35 -7.16 -10.12
CA LEU A 85 8.79 -8.15 -9.22
C LEU A 85 8.25 -9.39 -9.95
N ASP A 86 8.65 -9.65 -11.20
CA ASP A 86 8.18 -10.80 -11.98
C ASP A 86 6.65 -10.98 -11.89
N SER A 87 5.93 -9.89 -12.19
CA SER A 87 4.50 -9.75 -11.98
C SER A 87 3.83 -9.06 -13.16
N ARG A 88 2.54 -9.35 -13.33
CA ARG A 88 1.67 -8.63 -14.27
C ARG A 88 0.86 -7.57 -13.53
N LEU A 89 0.86 -6.34 -14.05
CA LEU A 89 -0.03 -5.29 -13.57
C LEU A 89 -1.44 -5.51 -14.15
N GLU A 90 -2.43 -5.56 -13.28
CA GLU A 90 -3.85 -5.65 -13.64
C GLU A 90 -4.62 -4.55 -12.90
N ILE A 91 -5.51 -3.86 -13.61
CA ILE A 91 -6.36 -2.80 -13.07
C ILE A 91 -7.81 -3.20 -13.35
N ARG A 92 -8.66 -3.18 -12.32
CA ARG A 92 -10.08 -3.50 -12.43
C ARG A 92 -10.90 -2.33 -11.89
N LEU A 93 -12.00 -2.03 -12.57
CA LEU A 93 -13.04 -1.13 -12.08
C LEU A 93 -14.21 -1.98 -11.58
N LEU A 94 -14.71 -1.68 -10.38
CA LEU A 94 -15.82 -2.39 -9.76
C LEU A 94 -17.06 -1.48 -9.75
N PRO A 95 -18.28 -2.05 -9.76
CA PRO A 95 -19.51 -1.29 -9.52
C PRO A 95 -19.46 -0.57 -8.16
N ARG A 96 -20.15 0.58 -8.06
CA ARG A 96 -20.28 1.36 -6.83
C ARG A 96 -21.44 0.89 -5.98
#